data_AF-A0AA44ZR46-F1
#
_entry.id   AF-A0AA44ZR46-F1
#
_cell.length_a   1.000
_cell.length_b   1.000
_cell.length_c   1.000
_cell.angle_alpha   90.00
_cell.angle_beta   90.00
_cell.angle_gamma   90.00
#
_symmetry.space_group_name_H-M   'P 1'
#
loop_
_entity.id
_entity.type
_entity.pdbx_description
1 polymer ?
#
loop_
_entity_poly.entity_id
_entity_poly.type
_entity_poly.pdbx_seq_one_letter_code
_entity_poly.pdbx_strand_id
1 'polypeptide(L)'
;MNAPVDARICRRVAVVVTAGRMNEAGGPDVLTVTSVLDGRAHKVTDSELCAPHSMRTGRYAALCGHLVSPAPLIDVAGTPCGRCVQLDPTPPAEVTSRRPARRRGWGLRRVLPA
;
A
#
# COMPACT_ATOMS: atom_id res chain seq x y z
N MET A 1 42.72 3.34 17.30
CA MET A 1 41.64 3.85 16.42
C MET A 1 41.29 2.73 15.45
N ASN A 2 40.08 2.17 15.59
CA ASN A 2 39.32 1.34 14.64
C ASN A 2 38.39 0.44 15.47
N ALA A 3 37.15 0.89 15.68
CA ALA A 3 36.11 0.07 16.29
C ALA A 3 35.63 -0.98 15.27
N PRO A 4 35.36 -2.23 15.69
CA PRO A 4 34.86 -3.25 14.78
C PRO A 4 33.43 -2.90 14.38
N VAL A 5 33.15 -2.96 13.07
CA VAL A 5 31.79 -2.90 12.54
C VAL A 5 31.02 -4.12 13.04
N ASP A 6 30.19 -3.89 14.05
CA ASP A 6 29.43 -4.90 14.78
C ASP A 6 28.67 -5.81 13.81
N ALA A 7 28.79 -7.12 14.04
CA ALA A 7 28.28 -8.19 13.19
C ALA A 7 26.75 -8.14 13.18
N ARG A 8 26.24 -7.38 12.20
CA ARG A 8 24.85 -7.21 11.81
C ARG A 8 24.11 -8.53 11.95
N ILE A 9 23.18 -8.56 12.90
CA ILE A 9 22.00 -9.41 12.79
C ILE A 9 21.34 -9.03 11.45
N CYS A 10 21.63 -9.79 10.40
CA CYS A 10 20.88 -9.78 9.15
C CYS A 10 19.50 -10.40 9.46
N ARG A 11 18.69 -9.70 10.25
CA ARG A 11 17.31 -10.09 10.49
C ARG A 11 16.61 -9.94 9.14
N ARG A 12 16.34 -11.08 8.49
CA ARG A 12 15.36 -11.18 7.42
C ARG A 12 14.03 -10.73 8.00
N VAL A 13 13.72 -9.44 7.87
CA VAL A 13 12.40 -8.92 8.22
C VAL A 13 11.50 -9.32 7.06
N ALA A 14 10.56 -10.23 7.32
CA ALA A 14 9.48 -10.47 6.40
C ALA A 14 8.69 -9.15 6.30
N VAL A 15 8.55 -8.61 5.09
CA VAL A 15 7.71 -7.45 4.81
C VAL A 15 6.33 -7.99 4.45
N VAL A 16 5.27 -7.51 5.10
CA VAL A 16 3.90 -7.86 4.71
C VAL A 16 3.64 -7.15 3.39
N VAL A 17 3.71 -7.95 2.34
CA VAL A 17 3.22 -7.60 1.02
C VAL A 17 1.70 -7.62 1.09
N THR A 18 1.06 -6.48 1.36
CA THR A 18 -0.32 -6.32 0.93
C THR A 18 -0.28 -6.18 -0.58
N ALA A 19 -0.63 -7.26 -1.29
CA ALA A 19 -0.59 -7.30 -2.75
C ALA A 19 -1.23 -6.02 -3.33
N GLY A 20 -0.40 -5.21 -4.00
CA GLY A 20 -0.93 -4.34 -5.03
C GLY A 20 -1.70 -5.24 -5.99
N ARG A 21 -2.94 -4.88 -6.32
CA ARG A 21 -3.67 -5.63 -7.33
C ARG A 21 -2.80 -5.61 -8.59
N MET A 22 -2.57 -6.78 -9.20
CA MET A 22 -1.84 -6.90 -10.45
C MET A 22 -2.45 -5.88 -11.43
N ASN A 23 -1.69 -4.84 -11.75
CA ASN A 23 -2.15 -3.83 -12.69
C ASN A 23 -2.07 -4.47 -14.08
N GLU A 24 -3.22 -4.88 -14.64
CA GLU A 24 -3.37 -5.30 -16.04
C GLU A 24 -2.91 -4.22 -17.05
N ALA A 25 -2.61 -3.00 -16.57
CA ALA A 25 -2.16 -1.85 -17.32
C ALA A 25 -0.62 -1.67 -17.41
N GLY A 26 0.19 -2.64 -16.95
CA GLY A 26 1.66 -2.59 -17.10
C GLY A 26 2.38 -1.53 -16.26
N GLY A 27 1.71 -0.95 -15.26
CA GLY A 27 2.33 -0.06 -14.27
C GLY A 27 3.18 -0.83 -13.24
N PRO A 28 4.17 -0.20 -12.61
CA PRO A 28 5.01 -0.86 -11.60
C PRO A 28 4.16 -1.29 -10.40
N ASP A 29 4.32 -2.53 -9.95
CA ASP A 29 3.66 -3.00 -8.73
C ASP A 29 4.26 -2.30 -7.50
N VAL A 30 3.37 -1.83 -6.62
CA VAL A 30 3.72 -1.00 -5.46
C VAL A 30 3.12 -1.57 -4.18
N LEU A 31 3.99 -1.73 -3.20
CA LEU A 31 3.69 -2.36 -1.93
C LEU A 31 3.71 -1.33 -0.80
N THR A 32 2.86 -1.53 0.20
CA THR A 32 2.78 -0.64 1.36
C THR A 32 3.64 -1.16 2.49
N VAL A 33 4.60 -0.36 2.97
CA VAL A 33 5.55 -0.71 4.03
C VAL A 33 5.54 0.37 5.11
N THR A 34 5.32 -0.01 6.36
CA THR A 34 5.38 0.94 7.49
C THR A 34 6.83 1.13 7.95
N SER A 35 7.25 2.38 8.15
CA SER A 35 8.59 2.69 8.65
C SER A 35 8.58 2.85 10.18
N VAL A 36 9.54 2.22 10.87
CA VAL A 36 9.73 2.43 12.32
C VAL A 36 10.24 3.83 12.68
N LEU A 37 10.80 4.55 11.71
CA LEU A 37 11.44 5.85 11.95
C LEU A 37 10.41 6.98 12.04
N ASP A 38 9.33 6.90 11.28
CA ASP A 38 8.30 7.95 11.21
C ASP A 38 6.88 7.45 11.48
N GLY A 39 6.69 6.13 11.68
CA GLY A 39 5.39 5.51 11.94
C GLY A 39 4.41 5.61 10.77
N ARG A 40 4.88 5.94 9.56
CA ARG A 40 4.03 6.10 8.37
C ARG A 40 4.16 4.92 7.43
N ALA A 41 3.06 4.62 6.75
CA ALA A 41 3.00 3.63 5.68
C ALA A 41 3.36 4.28 4.34
N HIS A 42 4.43 3.79 3.73
CA HIS A 42 4.99 4.29 2.48
C HIS A 42 4.82 3.27 1.35
N LYS A 43 4.79 3.76 0.11
CA LYS A 43 4.74 2.90 -1.08
C LYS A 43 6.14 2.66 -1.62
N VAL A 44 6.49 1.40 -1.82
CA VAL A 44 7.78 0.93 -2.34
C VAL A 44 7.50 0.09 -3.58
N THR A 45 8.28 0.25 -4.65
CA THR A 45 8.11 -0.58 -5.85
C THR A 45 8.65 -1.98 -5.62
N ASP A 46 8.08 -2.98 -6.30
CA ASP A 46 8.60 -4.36 -6.25
C ASP A 46 10.08 -4.43 -6.68
N SER A 47 10.46 -3.64 -7.69
CA SER A 47 11.85 -3.52 -8.14
C SER A 47 12.81 -3.06 -7.05
N GLU A 48 12.38 -2.14 -6.18
CA GLU A 48 13.19 -1.65 -5.08
C GLU A 48 13.28 -2.67 -3.94
N LEU A 49 12.20 -3.41 -3.67
CA LEU A 49 12.24 -4.51 -2.69
C LEU A 49 13.23 -5.60 -3.09
N CYS A 50 13.30 -5.89 -4.40
CA CYS A 50 14.19 -6.89 -4.97
C CYS A 50 15.60 -6.36 -5.27
N ALA A 51 15.86 -5.06 -5.10
CA ALA A 51 17.14 -4.48 -5.45
C ALA A 51 18.28 -5.01 -4.55
N PRO A 52 19.48 -5.27 -5.08
CA PRO A 52 20.58 -5.83 -4.30
C PRO A 52 20.97 -5.00 -3.08
N HIS A 53 20.90 -3.66 -3.16
CA HIS A 53 21.20 -2.79 -2.02
C HIS A 53 20.13 -2.91 -0.93
N SER A 54 18.86 -3.03 -1.30
CA SER A 54 17.74 -3.20 -0.38
C SER A 54 17.82 -4.54 0.34
N MET A 55 18.08 -5.63 -0.39
CA MET A 55 18.27 -6.95 0.22
C MET A 55 19.46 -7.00 1.19
N ARG A 56 20.52 -6.22 0.94
CA ARG A 56 21.71 -6.15 1.80
C ARG A 56 21.53 -5.28 3.03
N THR A 57 20.69 -4.24 2.94
CA THR A 57 20.53 -3.23 4.01
C THR A 57 19.24 -3.39 4.80
N GLY A 58 18.24 -4.06 4.24
CA GLY A 58 16.88 -4.15 4.79
C GLY A 58 16.16 -2.80 4.79
N ARG A 59 16.56 -1.86 3.94
CA ARG A 59 15.94 -0.53 3.80
C ARG A 59 15.53 -0.31 2.37
N TYR A 60 14.47 0.46 2.18
CA TYR A 60 13.83 0.60 0.86
C TYR A 60 13.55 2.06 0.54
N ALA A 61 13.85 2.49 -0.68
CA ALA A 61 13.43 3.78 -1.17
C ALA A 61 11.92 3.77 -1.50
N ALA A 62 11.15 4.60 -0.80
CA ALA A 62 9.74 4.82 -1.11
C ALA A 62 9.57 5.79 -2.30
N LEU A 63 8.38 5.76 -2.92
CA LEU A 63 8.00 6.71 -3.99
C LEU A 63 8.18 8.17 -3.57
N CYS A 64 7.94 8.49 -2.29
CA CYS A 64 8.09 9.84 -1.74
C CYS A 64 9.56 10.25 -1.50
N GLY A 65 10.53 9.37 -1.76
CA GLY A 65 11.95 9.55 -1.50
C GLY A 65 12.40 9.23 -0.07
N HIS A 66 11.50 8.78 0.81
CA HIS A 66 11.90 8.34 2.16
C HIS A 66 12.60 6.99 2.12
N LEU A 67 13.68 6.86 2.91
CA LEU A 67 14.32 5.58 3.15
C LEU A 67 13.60 4.85 4.30
N VAL A 68 12.81 3.86 3.94
CA VAL A 68 11.94 3.10 4.86
C VAL A 68 12.76 2.05 5.59
N SER A 69 12.69 2.07 6.92
CA SER A 69 13.14 0.95 7.77
C SER A 69 11.90 0.17 8.22
N PRO A 70 11.67 -1.04 7.70
CA PRO A 70 10.39 -1.75 7.87
C PRO A 70 10.08 -2.03 9.34
N ALA A 71 8.84 -1.77 9.73
CA ALA A 71 8.31 -2.13 11.02
C ALA A 71 8.09 -3.66 11.16
N PRO A 72 8.24 -4.20 12.38
CA PRO A 72 7.79 -5.55 12.70
C PRO A 72 6.36 -5.81 12.23
N LEU A 73 6.09 -7.02 11.75
CA LEU A 73 4.77 -7.39 11.24
C LEU A 73 3.69 -7.51 12.32
N ILE A 74 4.11 -7.58 13.58
CA ILE A 74 3.21 -7.59 14.73
C ILE A 74 2.69 -6.19 15.08
N ASP A 75 3.33 -5.15 14.54
CA ASP A 75 2.92 -3.78 14.79
C ASP A 75 1.74 -3.38 13.91
N VAL A 76 0.94 -2.46 14.42
CA VAL A 76 -0.18 -1.89 13.66
C VAL A 76 0.38 -1.10 12.48
N ALA A 77 -0.25 -1.26 11.31
CA ALA A 77 0.11 -0.51 10.11
C ALA A 77 0.05 1.00 10.38
N GLY A 78 1.09 1.71 9.92
CA GLY A 78 1.20 3.15 10.06
C GLY A 78 0.17 3.92 9.24
N THR A 79 -0.02 5.19 9.56
CA THR A 79 -0.86 6.08 8.73
C THR A 79 -0.24 6.26 7.35
N PRO A 80 -1.03 6.23 6.25
CA PRO A 80 -0.48 6.34 4.91
C PRO A 80 0.20 7.69 4.71
N CYS A 81 1.39 7.67 4.11
CA CYS A 81 2.12 8.87 3.75
C CYS A 81 1.39 9.60 2.63
N GLY A 82 1.01 10.87 2.86
CA GLY A 82 0.24 11.67 1.90
C GLY A 82 0.92 11.81 0.54
N ARG A 83 2.27 11.94 0.50
CA ARG A 83 3.01 11.99 -0.77
C ARG A 83 2.96 10.66 -1.52
N CYS A 84 3.09 9.54 -0.81
CA CYS A 84 2.97 8.21 -1.41
C CYS A 84 1.57 7.95 -1.97
N VAL A 85 0.52 8.48 -1.32
CA VAL A 85 -0.86 8.41 -1.84
C VAL A 85 -1.02 9.22 -3.13
N GLN A 86 -0.40 10.39 -3.23
CA GLN A 86 -0.45 11.25 -4.42
C GLN A 86 0.35 10.70 -5.60
N LEU A 87 1.46 10.00 -5.33
CA LEU A 87 2.35 9.43 -6.34
C LEU A 87 1.96 8.01 -6.76
N ASP A 88 0.95 7.43 -6.12
CA ASP A 88 0.52 6.07 -6.40
C ASP A 88 0.05 5.92 -7.86
N PRO A 89 0.70 5.10 -8.69
CA PRO A 89 0.28 4.87 -10.06
C PRO A 89 -0.96 3.96 -10.15
N THR A 90 -1.35 3.32 -9.04
CA THR A 90 -2.52 2.46 -9.01
C THR A 90 -3.78 3.31 -9.10
N PRO A 91 -4.63 3.12 -10.13
CA PRO A 91 -5.88 3.87 -10.21
C PRO A 91 -6.73 3.57 -8.96
N PRO A 92 -7.45 4.58 -8.40
CA PRO A 92 -8.42 4.31 -7.35
C PRO A 92 -9.34 3.21 -7.86
N ALA A 93 -9.46 2.11 -7.13
CA ALA A 93 -10.36 1.04 -7.52
C ALA A 93 -11.72 1.68 -7.79
N GLU A 94 -12.17 1.68 -9.05
CA GLU A 94 -13.47 2.20 -9.40
C GLU A 94 -14.46 1.52 -8.47
N VAL A 95 -14.99 2.30 -7.53
CA VAL A 95 -16.10 1.85 -6.72
C VAL A 95 -17.18 1.64 -7.74
N THR A 96 -17.36 0.39 -8.19
CA THR A 96 -18.52 -0.03 -8.95
C THR A 96 -19.69 0.48 -8.14
N SER A 97 -20.22 1.61 -8.62
CA SER A 97 -21.40 2.24 -8.10
C SER A 97 -22.41 1.14 -8.22
N ARG A 98 -22.73 0.48 -7.10
CA ARG A 98 -23.91 -0.35 -6.94
C ARG A 98 -25.07 0.62 -7.10
N ARG A 99 -25.34 0.98 -8.36
CA ARG A 99 -26.48 1.74 -8.82
C ARG A 99 -27.65 0.93 -8.29
N PRO A 100 -28.39 1.38 -7.27
CA PRO A 100 -29.52 0.61 -6.80
C PRO A 100 -30.44 0.49 -8.01
N ALA A 101 -30.65 -0.76 -8.46
CA ALA A 101 -31.57 -1.06 -9.54
C ALA A 101 -32.91 -0.42 -9.13
N ARG A 102 -33.28 0.67 -9.81
CA ARG A 102 -34.59 1.31 -9.64
C ARG A 102 -35.61 0.21 -9.88
N ARG A 103 -36.19 -0.32 -8.80
CA ARG A 103 -37.38 -1.16 -8.85
C ARG A 103 -38.43 -0.35 -9.61
N ARG A 104 -38.58 -0.64 -10.90
CA ARG A 104 -39.77 -0.29 -11.67
C ARG A 104 -40.89 -1.16 -11.10
N GLY A 105 -41.49 -0.70 -10.01
CA GLY A 105 -42.72 -1.27 -9.48
C GLY A 105 -43.86 -0.94 -10.43
N TRP A 106 -44.10 -1.83 -11.39
CA TRP A 106 -45.43 -2.00 -11.96
C TRP A 106 -46.35 -2.52 -10.84
N GLY A 107 -47.34 -1.73 -10.43
CA GLY A 107 -48.37 -2.29 -9.56
C GLY A 107 -49.25 -1.29 -8.83
N LEU A 108 -50.47 -1.18 -9.36
CA LEU A 108 -51.74 -1.09 -8.63
C LEU A 108 -52.30 0.30 -8.29
N ARG A 109 -53.27 0.65 -9.13
CA ARG A 109 -54.42 1.55 -8.91
C ARG A 109 -55.12 1.28 -7.56
N ARG A 110 -55.62 2.37 -6.95
CA ARG A 110 -56.95 2.53 -6.31
C ARG A 110 -57.09 4.02 -5.95
N VAL A 111 -57.72 4.85 -6.78
CA VAL A 111 -59.15 5.22 -6.76
C VAL A 111 -59.67 5.46 -5.33
N LEU A 112 -59.98 6.72 -4.98
CA LEU A 112 -61.33 7.16 -4.58
C LEU A 112 -61.43 8.71 -4.64
N PRO A 113 -62.62 9.28 -4.98
CA PRO A 113 -62.80 10.72 -5.27
C PRO A 113 -63.53 11.51 -4.16
N ALA A 114 -63.53 12.83 -4.37
CA ALA A 114 -64.32 13.94 -3.78
C ALA A 114 -64.03 14.35 -2.33
#